data_AF-A0A918X7L0-F1
#
_entry.id   AF-A0A918X7L0-F1
#
_cell.length_a   1.000
_cell.length_b   1.000
_cell.length_c   1.000
_cell.angle_alpha   90.00
_cell.angle_beta   90.00
_cell.angle_gamma   90.00
#
_symmetry.space_group_name_H-M   'P 1'
#
loop_
_entity.id
_entity.type
_entity.pdbx_description
1 polymer ?
#
loop_
_entity_poly.entity_id
_entity_poly.type
_entity_poly.pdbx_seq_one_letter_code
_entity_poly.pdbx_strand_id
1 'polypeptide(L)'
;MSEADSGRDRLRELLDAVLDEDSTTLADMAGRAFSSPFHFTRTLSRQTGESPVALRRRVLLERAAWQIGRGGSVTEAAFGAGYGSVEGFTRAFTRTFGRPPSATGPGSATWAPAPNGIHLHPPVHLWVEQNPRRHTGMDVTALQVHHDVEDTAALIDLAAGLTEEQYRHEWFPDLTVLSWDGPEGSIAACLHRLVHTKEVWLASVEGGDLPAPGGDTAGELRERHARVARRWVATTADIDRRGAWGDRIVDAICDPPESFLLGGIIAHVLTFAGHRRQMVRHMLRACGSGAGHGDPLEWLQDRNGGRGGTP
;
A
#
# COMPACT_ATOMS: atom_id res chain seq x y z
N MET A 1 -23.88 -6.82 -22.07
CA MET A 1 -23.01 -7.81 -21.41
C MET A 1 -21.59 -7.27 -21.45
N SER A 2 -21.01 -7.09 -20.27
CA SER A 2 -19.98 -6.09 -19.94
C SER A 2 -18.58 -6.40 -20.49
N GLU A 3 -17.89 -5.39 -21.04
CA GLU A 3 -16.46 -5.42 -21.42
C GLU A 3 -15.53 -5.79 -20.24
N ALA A 4 -15.98 -5.63 -18.99
CA ALA A 4 -15.23 -6.01 -17.80
C ALA A 4 -15.13 -7.54 -17.57
N ASP A 5 -16.04 -8.32 -18.15
CA ASP A 5 -16.06 -9.79 -18.05
C ASP A 5 -14.99 -10.40 -19.00
N SER A 6 -14.88 -9.84 -20.20
CA SER A 6 -13.92 -10.23 -21.25
C SER A 6 -12.45 -10.12 -20.82
N GLY A 7 -12.11 -9.13 -19.97
CA GLY A 7 -10.73 -8.90 -19.52
C GLY A 7 -10.19 -9.95 -18.54
N ARG A 8 -11.04 -10.48 -17.64
CA ARG A 8 -10.66 -11.51 -16.66
C ARG A 8 -10.56 -12.89 -17.30
N ASP A 9 -11.51 -13.22 -18.17
CA ASP A 9 -11.48 -14.47 -18.94
C ASP A 9 -10.25 -14.54 -19.83
N ARG A 10 -9.86 -13.41 -20.46
CA ARG A 10 -8.68 -13.39 -21.34
C ARG A 10 -7.37 -13.62 -20.59
N LEU A 11 -7.20 -13.11 -19.37
CA LEU A 11 -5.99 -13.41 -18.58
C LEU A 11 -5.94 -14.88 -18.20
N ARG A 12 -7.08 -15.49 -17.84
CA ARG A 12 -7.18 -16.91 -17.53
C ARG A 12 -6.73 -17.78 -18.70
N GLU A 13 -7.23 -17.49 -19.90
CA GLU A 13 -6.82 -18.19 -21.14
C GLU A 13 -5.31 -18.09 -21.39
N LEU A 14 -4.73 -16.91 -21.18
CA LEU A 14 -3.30 -16.70 -21.37
C LEU A 14 -2.47 -17.49 -20.34
N LEU A 15 -2.89 -17.52 -19.07
CA LEU A 15 -2.20 -18.29 -18.03
C LEU A 15 -2.33 -19.80 -18.24
N ASP A 16 -3.51 -20.28 -18.64
CA ASP A 16 -3.74 -21.68 -19.00
C ASP A 16 -2.76 -22.10 -20.11
N ALA A 17 -2.62 -21.27 -21.15
CA ALA A 17 -1.68 -21.53 -22.23
C ALA A 17 -0.20 -21.52 -21.80
N VAL A 18 0.20 -20.67 -20.85
CA VAL A 18 1.58 -20.65 -20.33
C VAL A 18 1.91 -21.88 -19.49
N LEU A 19 0.93 -22.44 -18.79
CA LEU A 19 1.15 -23.46 -17.76
C LEU A 19 0.79 -24.88 -18.19
N ASP A 20 0.21 -25.03 -19.37
CA ASP A 20 -0.08 -26.31 -19.98
C ASP A 20 1.18 -27.18 -20.15
N GLU A 21 1.10 -28.46 -19.78
CA GLU A 21 2.27 -29.35 -19.75
C GLU A 21 2.87 -29.59 -21.15
N ASP A 22 2.07 -29.54 -22.22
CA ASP A 22 2.55 -29.72 -23.60
C ASP A 22 3.22 -28.45 -24.17
N SER A 23 3.06 -27.30 -23.51
CA SER A 23 3.56 -26.01 -24.01
C SER A 23 5.03 -25.81 -23.68
N THR A 24 5.92 -26.45 -24.45
CA THR A 24 7.37 -26.42 -24.20
C THR A 24 8.05 -25.17 -24.76
N THR A 25 7.49 -24.54 -25.79
CA THR A 25 8.03 -23.35 -26.44
C THR A 25 7.06 -22.17 -26.40
N LEU A 26 7.58 -20.95 -26.64
CA LEU A 26 6.74 -19.75 -26.76
C LEU A 26 5.72 -19.85 -27.92
N ALA A 27 6.08 -20.57 -28.99
CA ALA A 27 5.19 -20.80 -30.11
C ALA A 27 4.00 -21.68 -29.71
N ASP A 28 4.24 -22.71 -28.90
CA ASP A 28 3.18 -23.60 -28.38
C ASP A 28 2.20 -22.82 -27.49
N MET A 29 2.73 -22.02 -26.55
CA MET A 29 1.93 -21.18 -25.66
C MET A 29 1.06 -20.19 -26.46
N ALA A 30 1.64 -19.52 -27.44
CA ALA A 30 0.91 -18.55 -28.26
C ALA A 30 -0.16 -19.23 -29.12
N GLY A 31 0.15 -20.40 -29.70
CA GLY A 31 -0.77 -21.21 -30.49
C GLY A 31 -2.00 -21.65 -29.68
N ARG A 32 -1.81 -22.11 -28.44
CA ARG A 32 -2.93 -22.50 -27.55
C ARG A 32 -3.84 -21.34 -27.18
N ALA A 33 -3.32 -20.11 -27.13
CA ALA A 33 -4.11 -18.89 -26.89
C ALA A 33 -4.66 -18.24 -28.19
N PHE A 34 -4.56 -18.94 -29.33
CA PHE A 34 -4.93 -18.47 -30.67
C PHE A 34 -4.33 -17.09 -31.00
N SER A 35 -3.05 -16.90 -30.66
CA SER A 35 -2.33 -15.63 -30.83
C SER A 35 -0.98 -15.82 -31.50
N SER A 36 -0.43 -14.77 -32.12
CA SER A 36 0.95 -14.81 -32.59
C SER A 36 1.92 -14.67 -31.40
N PRO A 37 3.16 -15.21 -31.49
CA PRO A 37 4.14 -15.11 -30.39
C PRO A 37 4.41 -13.68 -29.91
N PHE A 38 4.43 -12.72 -30.83
CA PHE A 38 4.63 -11.31 -30.52
C PHE A 38 3.44 -10.73 -29.74
N HIS A 39 2.20 -10.94 -30.22
CA HIS A 39 1.00 -10.44 -29.56
C HIS A 39 0.78 -11.09 -28.20
N PHE A 40 1.02 -12.40 -28.09
CA PHE A 40 0.94 -13.16 -26.86
C PHE A 40 1.91 -12.61 -25.81
N THR A 41 3.19 -12.49 -26.16
CA THR A 41 4.23 -11.97 -25.26
C THR A 41 3.90 -10.55 -24.79
N ARG A 42 3.53 -9.66 -25.73
CA ARG A 42 3.19 -8.27 -25.41
C ARG A 42 1.97 -8.18 -24.50
N THR A 43 0.93 -8.97 -24.77
CA THR A 43 -0.32 -8.93 -24.00
C THR A 43 -0.12 -9.49 -22.59
N LEU A 44 0.48 -10.67 -22.46
CA LEU A 44 0.76 -11.28 -21.17
C LEU A 44 1.73 -10.42 -20.35
N SER A 45 2.81 -9.91 -20.95
CA SER A 45 3.78 -9.07 -20.22
C SER A 45 3.17 -7.73 -19.78
N ARG A 46 2.24 -7.17 -20.55
CA ARG A 46 1.51 -5.97 -20.14
C ARG A 46 0.56 -6.24 -18.97
N GLN A 47 -0.11 -7.39 -18.97
CA GLN A 47 -1.10 -7.74 -17.93
C GLN A 47 -0.45 -8.27 -16.66
N THR A 48 0.65 -9.01 -16.77
CA THR A 48 1.31 -9.68 -15.65
C THR A 48 2.62 -9.00 -15.25
N GLY A 49 3.25 -8.17 -16.09
CA GLY A 49 4.57 -7.62 -15.78
C GLY A 49 5.72 -8.63 -15.89
N GLU A 50 5.47 -9.88 -16.30
CA GLU A 50 6.48 -10.91 -16.59
C GLU A 50 6.37 -11.42 -18.03
N SER A 51 7.50 -11.80 -18.63
CA SER A 51 7.43 -12.50 -19.92
C SER A 51 6.90 -13.93 -19.74
N PRO A 52 6.24 -14.53 -20.75
CA PRO A 52 5.64 -15.88 -20.63
C PRO A 52 6.64 -16.94 -20.16
N VAL A 53 7.85 -16.92 -20.71
CA VAL A 53 8.91 -17.86 -20.39
C VAL A 53 9.43 -17.66 -18.95
N ALA A 54 9.50 -16.40 -18.48
CA ALA A 54 9.91 -16.11 -17.11
C ALA A 54 8.87 -16.60 -16.10
N LEU A 55 7.58 -16.33 -16.36
CA LEU A 55 6.45 -16.77 -15.52
C LEU A 55 6.44 -18.29 -15.39
N ARG A 56 6.48 -19.03 -16.51
CA ARG A 56 6.50 -20.51 -16.49
C ARG A 56 7.67 -21.04 -15.67
N ARG A 57 8.88 -20.52 -15.90
CA ARG A 57 10.09 -20.96 -15.17
C ARG A 57 9.94 -20.75 -13.67
N ARG A 58 9.41 -19.61 -13.24
CA ARG A 58 9.19 -19.31 -11.82
C ARG A 58 8.17 -20.27 -11.21
N VAL A 59 7.01 -20.46 -11.84
CA VAL A 59 5.95 -21.37 -11.35
C VAL A 59 6.45 -22.82 -11.27
N LEU A 60 7.25 -23.29 -12.24
CA LEU A 60 7.85 -24.62 -12.20
C LEU A 60 8.89 -24.78 -11.08
N LEU A 61 9.65 -23.72 -10.76
CA LEU A 61 10.57 -23.72 -9.61
C LEU A 61 9.81 -23.79 -8.27
N GLU A 62 8.66 -23.11 -8.15
CA GLU A 62 7.78 -23.20 -6.98
C GLU A 62 7.21 -24.62 -6.82
N ARG A 63 6.83 -25.29 -7.93
CA ARG A 63 6.42 -26.72 -7.95
C ARG A 63 7.53 -27.61 -7.40
N ALA A 64 8.75 -27.41 -7.89
CA ALA A 64 9.91 -28.18 -7.45
C ALA A 64 10.23 -27.96 -5.97
N ALA A 65 10.17 -26.71 -5.48
CA ALA A 65 10.38 -26.38 -4.07
C ALA A 65 9.37 -27.10 -3.17
N TRP A 66 8.09 -27.12 -3.57
CA TRP A 66 7.05 -27.84 -2.85
C TRP A 66 7.27 -29.36 -2.83
N GLN A 67 7.63 -29.97 -3.97
CA GLN A 67 7.92 -31.41 -4.04
C GLN A 67 9.08 -31.80 -3.11
N ILE A 68 10.18 -31.05 -3.16
CA ILE A 68 11.38 -31.32 -2.36
C ILE A 68 11.08 -31.14 -0.87
N GLY A 69 10.34 -30.09 -0.49
CA GLY A 69 9.96 -29.86 0.91
C GLY A 69 9.10 -30.96 1.53
N ARG A 70 8.51 -31.85 0.71
CA ARG A 70 7.78 -33.05 1.16
C ARG A 70 8.58 -34.35 1.04
N GLY A 71 9.88 -34.27 0.79
CA GLY A 71 10.77 -35.42 0.65
C GLY A 71 10.91 -35.95 -0.79
N GLY A 72 10.45 -35.20 -1.79
CA GLY A 72 10.64 -35.54 -3.20
C GLY A 72 12.11 -35.48 -3.64
N SER A 73 12.46 -36.26 -4.66
CA SER A 73 13.82 -36.29 -5.22
C SER A 73 14.16 -34.96 -5.91
N VAL A 74 15.31 -34.38 -5.56
CA VAL A 74 15.84 -33.17 -6.22
C VAL A 74 16.05 -33.41 -7.73
N THR A 75 16.47 -34.62 -8.10
CA THR A 75 16.70 -35.00 -9.51
C THR A 75 15.40 -35.03 -10.30
N GLU A 76 14.36 -35.66 -9.76
CA GLU A 76 13.05 -35.73 -10.42
C GLU A 76 12.40 -34.35 -10.52
N ALA A 77 12.49 -33.54 -9.45
CA ALA A 77 12.00 -32.17 -9.44
C ALA A 77 12.72 -31.28 -10.47
N ALA A 78 14.03 -31.46 -10.65
CA ALA A 78 14.80 -30.73 -11.67
C ALA A 78 14.33 -31.02 -13.10
N PHE A 79 14.17 -32.30 -13.45
CA PHE A 79 13.69 -32.68 -14.77
C PHE A 79 12.21 -32.33 -14.98
N GLY A 80 11.37 -32.48 -13.96
CA GLY A 80 9.97 -32.05 -14.00
C GLY A 80 9.80 -30.54 -14.18
N ALA A 81 10.76 -29.73 -13.70
CA ALA A 81 10.80 -28.29 -13.94
C ALA A 81 11.40 -27.90 -15.31
N GLY A 82 11.76 -28.87 -16.15
CA GLY A 82 12.26 -28.65 -17.51
C GLY A 82 13.76 -28.33 -17.61
N TYR A 83 14.55 -28.63 -16.57
CA TYR A 83 16.00 -28.45 -16.61
C TYR A 83 16.70 -29.66 -17.21
N GLY A 84 17.63 -29.43 -18.14
CA GLY A 84 18.45 -30.49 -18.73
C GLY A 84 19.55 -31.05 -17.81
N SER A 85 19.80 -30.42 -16.65
CA SER A 85 20.74 -30.92 -15.65
C SER A 85 20.40 -30.45 -14.23
N VAL A 86 20.73 -31.30 -13.25
CA VAL A 86 20.54 -31.01 -11.81
C VAL A 86 21.40 -29.85 -11.34
N GLU A 87 22.60 -29.69 -11.91
CA GLU A 87 23.49 -28.57 -11.60
C GLU A 87 22.91 -27.22 -12.09
N GLY A 88 22.33 -27.20 -13.30
CA GLY A 88 21.64 -26.03 -13.83
C GLY A 88 20.44 -25.65 -12.98
N PHE A 89 19.65 -26.64 -12.57
CA PHE A 89 18.53 -26.45 -11.65
C PHE A 89 18.99 -25.89 -10.30
N THR A 90 20.02 -26.46 -9.68
CA THR A 90 20.51 -26.04 -8.37
C THR A 90 20.94 -24.56 -8.36
N ARG A 91 21.64 -24.11 -9.43
CA ARG A 91 22.04 -22.70 -9.57
C ARG A 91 20.83 -21.77 -9.71
N ALA A 92 19.83 -22.17 -10.50
CA ALA A 92 18.61 -21.38 -10.66
C ALA A 92 17.79 -21.33 -9.37
N PHE A 93 17.58 -22.48 -8.72
CA PHE A 93 16.86 -22.61 -7.45
C PHE A 93 17.50 -21.75 -6.36
N THR A 94 18.83 -21.84 -6.19
CA THR A 94 19.56 -21.07 -5.17
C THR A 94 19.44 -19.57 -5.41
N ARG A 95 19.50 -19.12 -6.66
CA ARG A 95 19.31 -17.71 -7.01
C ARG A 95 17.91 -17.21 -6.66
N THR A 96 16.90 -18.05 -6.86
CA THR A 96 15.49 -17.70 -6.63
C THR A 96 15.11 -17.71 -5.16
N PHE A 97 15.54 -18.74 -4.41
CA PHE A 97 15.10 -18.98 -3.03
C PHE A 97 16.16 -18.65 -1.97
N GLY A 98 17.37 -18.25 -2.38
CA GLY A 98 18.47 -17.93 -1.47
C GLY A 98 19.10 -19.13 -0.76
N ARG A 99 18.69 -20.36 -1.09
CA ARG A 99 19.18 -21.61 -0.47
C ARG A 99 19.26 -22.75 -1.49
N PRO A 100 20.15 -23.74 -1.30
CA PRO A 100 20.21 -24.90 -2.19
C PRO A 100 18.97 -25.80 -2.02
N PRO A 101 18.59 -26.58 -3.05
CA PRO A 101 17.44 -27.48 -2.99
C PRO A 101 17.49 -28.45 -1.80
N SER A 102 18.67 -29.00 -1.49
CA SER A 102 18.88 -29.95 -0.39
C SER A 102 18.59 -29.39 1.01
N ALA A 103 18.56 -28.06 1.16
CA ALA A 103 18.22 -27.39 2.42
C ALA A 103 16.71 -27.10 2.55
N THR A 104 15.88 -27.55 1.59
CA THR A 104 14.42 -27.34 1.61
C THR A 104 13.74 -28.48 2.36
N GLY A 105 13.22 -28.19 3.54
CA GLY A 105 12.44 -29.13 4.37
C GLY A 105 10.98 -28.73 4.54
N PRO A 106 10.19 -29.52 5.30
CA PRO A 106 8.80 -29.17 5.62
C PRO A 106 8.70 -27.78 6.27
N GLY A 107 7.78 -26.94 5.78
CA GLY A 107 7.60 -25.56 6.25
C GLY A 107 8.49 -24.51 5.59
N SER A 108 9.41 -24.92 4.71
CA SER A 108 10.19 -23.99 3.89
C SER A 108 9.29 -23.22 2.92
N ALA A 109 9.45 -21.89 2.83
CA ALA A 109 8.70 -21.07 1.88
C ALA A 109 8.90 -21.57 0.43
N THR A 110 7.79 -21.83 -0.28
CA THR A 110 7.80 -22.40 -1.64
C THR A 110 7.53 -21.37 -2.74
N TRP A 111 7.06 -20.17 -2.38
CA TRP A 111 6.81 -19.09 -3.33
C TRP A 111 8.09 -18.31 -3.62
N ALA A 112 8.36 -18.11 -4.90
CA ALA A 112 9.46 -17.29 -5.37
C ALA A 112 9.03 -15.82 -5.39
N PRO A 113 9.94 -14.84 -5.32
CA PRO A 113 9.60 -13.46 -5.57
C PRO A 113 8.95 -13.30 -6.96
N ALA A 114 7.74 -12.76 -7.02
CA ALA A 114 6.98 -12.55 -8.24
C ALA A 114 6.53 -11.08 -8.35
N PRO A 115 6.86 -10.34 -9.42
CA PRO A 115 6.31 -9.01 -9.67
C PRO A 115 4.81 -9.02 -10.03
N ASN A 116 4.21 -10.21 -10.14
CA ASN A 116 2.85 -10.42 -10.60
C ASN A 116 2.04 -11.34 -9.68
N GLY A 117 2.66 -11.85 -8.59
CA GLY A 117 2.07 -12.64 -7.48
C GLY A 117 1.01 -13.65 -7.90
N ILE A 118 1.19 -14.14 -9.11
CA ILE A 118 0.67 -15.40 -9.57
C ILE A 118 1.69 -16.42 -9.08
N HIS A 119 1.30 -17.18 -8.07
CA HIS A 119 2.09 -18.26 -7.48
C HIS A 119 1.43 -19.60 -7.75
N LEU A 120 2.23 -20.67 -7.73
CA LEU A 120 1.69 -22.01 -7.63
C LEU A 120 1.07 -22.20 -6.25
N HIS A 121 -0.18 -22.65 -6.22
CA HIS A 121 -0.82 -23.23 -5.05
C HIS A 121 -0.97 -24.73 -5.25
N PRO A 122 -0.03 -25.53 -4.72
CA PRO A 122 -0.01 -26.96 -4.95
C PRO A 122 -1.32 -27.67 -4.53
N PRO A 123 -1.64 -28.83 -5.14
CA PRO A 123 -0.86 -29.50 -6.18
C PRO A 123 -1.17 -29.01 -7.61
N VAL A 124 -2.27 -28.30 -7.84
CA VAL A 124 -2.79 -28.01 -9.19
C VAL A 124 -3.35 -26.60 -9.39
N HIS A 125 -3.43 -25.80 -8.33
CA HIS A 125 -4.05 -24.48 -8.40
C HIS A 125 -3.00 -23.39 -8.61
N LEU A 126 -3.45 -22.25 -9.15
CA LEU A 126 -2.70 -21.01 -9.06
C LEU A 126 -3.30 -20.16 -7.96
N TRP A 127 -2.44 -19.68 -7.08
CA TRP A 127 -2.77 -18.56 -6.23
C TRP A 127 -2.51 -17.29 -7.04
N VAL A 128 -3.58 -16.66 -7.51
CA VAL A 128 -3.48 -15.31 -8.07
C VAL A 128 -3.73 -14.35 -6.92
N GLU A 129 -2.66 -13.78 -6.37
CA GLU A 129 -2.81 -12.65 -5.46
C GLU A 129 -3.59 -11.56 -6.21
N GLN A 130 -4.67 -11.07 -5.61
CA GLN A 130 -5.42 -9.98 -6.22
C GLN A 130 -4.60 -8.69 -6.30
N ASN A 131 -3.52 -8.58 -5.52
CA ASN A 131 -2.63 -7.43 -5.53
C ASN A 131 -1.16 -7.83 -5.39
N PRO A 132 -0.57 -8.29 -6.50
CA PRO A 132 0.76 -8.78 -6.48
C PRO A 132 1.75 -7.69 -6.86
N ARG A 133 2.38 -7.06 -5.86
CA ARG A 133 3.47 -6.08 -5.98
C ARG A 133 3.63 -5.36 -7.34
N ARG A 134 2.57 -4.67 -7.72
CA ARG A 134 2.61 -3.27 -8.11
C ARG A 134 1.61 -2.57 -7.21
N HIS A 135 2.07 -1.69 -6.31
CA HIS A 135 1.20 -0.71 -5.67
C HIS A 135 0.62 0.19 -6.77
N THR A 136 -0.47 -0.24 -7.42
CA THR A 136 -1.28 0.58 -8.33
C THR A 136 -2.67 0.89 -7.76
N GLY A 137 -2.94 0.40 -6.55
CA GLY A 137 -3.92 0.97 -5.62
C GLY A 137 -3.20 1.33 -4.33
N MET A 138 -3.67 2.35 -3.63
CA MET A 138 -3.24 2.61 -2.25
C MET A 138 -3.63 1.39 -1.40
N ASP A 139 -2.68 0.77 -0.69
CA ASP A 139 -3.01 -0.16 0.39
C ASP A 139 -3.79 0.58 1.51
N VAL A 140 -4.29 -0.12 2.52
CA VAL A 140 -5.10 0.49 3.58
C VAL A 140 -4.35 1.63 4.29
N THR A 141 -3.05 1.48 4.53
CA THR A 141 -2.22 2.53 5.14
C THR A 141 -2.11 3.74 4.21
N ALA A 142 -1.79 3.51 2.93
CA ALA A 142 -1.74 4.58 1.94
C ALA A 142 -3.10 5.28 1.79
N LEU A 143 -4.21 4.53 1.78
CA LEU A 143 -5.57 5.08 1.73
C LEU A 143 -5.82 5.98 2.93
N GLN A 144 -5.49 5.52 4.13
CA GLN A 144 -5.68 6.30 5.35
C GLN A 144 -4.83 7.56 5.37
N VAL A 145 -3.56 7.50 4.92
CA VAL A 145 -2.67 8.66 4.85
C VAL A 145 -3.15 9.68 3.82
N HIS A 146 -3.48 9.23 2.62
CA HIS A 146 -3.99 10.12 1.57
C HIS A 146 -5.34 10.74 1.94
N HIS A 147 -6.25 9.94 2.50
CA HIS A 147 -7.51 10.44 3.03
C HIS A 147 -7.25 11.46 4.14
N ASP A 148 -6.42 11.16 5.14
CA ASP A 148 -6.09 12.09 6.22
C ASP A 148 -5.61 13.45 5.71
N VAL A 149 -4.70 13.50 4.73
CA VAL A 149 -4.18 14.78 4.23
C VAL A 149 -5.18 15.51 3.34
N GLU A 150 -5.91 14.83 2.47
CA GLU A 150 -6.89 15.48 1.58
C GLU A 150 -8.13 15.94 2.35
N ASP A 151 -8.57 15.14 3.30
CA ASP A 151 -9.71 15.42 4.16
C ASP A 151 -9.41 16.58 5.13
N THR A 152 -8.19 16.65 5.67
CA THR A 152 -7.73 17.82 6.44
C THR A 152 -7.74 19.09 5.59
N ALA A 153 -7.30 19.01 4.32
CA ALA A 153 -7.31 20.16 3.42
C ALA A 153 -8.73 20.66 3.16
N ALA A 154 -9.67 19.73 2.90
CA ALA A 154 -11.08 20.08 2.70
C ALA A 154 -11.71 20.77 3.93
N LEU A 155 -11.35 20.35 5.14
CA LEU A 155 -11.82 20.99 6.36
C LEU A 155 -11.22 22.39 6.56
N ILE A 156 -9.95 22.60 6.21
CA ILE A 156 -9.33 23.93 6.19
C ILE A 156 -10.05 24.84 5.18
N ASP A 157 -10.44 24.29 4.01
CA ASP A 157 -11.17 25.03 2.98
C ASP A 157 -12.54 25.47 3.46
N LEU A 158 -13.29 24.60 4.13
CA LEU A 158 -14.57 24.93 4.72
C LEU A 158 -14.42 25.97 5.84
N ALA A 159 -13.38 25.84 6.67
CA ALA A 159 -13.12 26.78 7.77
C ALA A 159 -12.77 28.19 7.27
N ALA A 160 -12.18 28.32 6.08
CA ALA A 160 -11.88 29.62 5.47
C ALA A 160 -13.13 30.47 5.15
N GLY A 161 -14.32 29.85 5.11
CA GLY A 161 -15.59 30.54 4.93
C GLY A 161 -16.26 31.03 6.22
N LEU A 162 -15.70 30.71 7.38
CA LEU A 162 -16.26 31.10 8.68
C LEU A 162 -15.89 32.54 9.06
N THR A 163 -16.67 33.14 9.95
CA THR A 163 -16.23 34.35 10.66
C THR A 163 -15.18 34.00 11.71
N GLU A 164 -14.35 34.96 12.11
CA GLU A 164 -13.36 34.75 13.19
C GLU A 164 -14.02 34.28 14.50
N GLU A 165 -15.21 34.79 14.81
CA GLU A 165 -15.98 34.37 15.98
C GLU A 165 -16.37 32.89 15.90
N GLN A 166 -16.86 32.42 14.74
CA GLN A 166 -17.20 31.01 14.54
C GLN A 166 -15.95 30.12 14.55
N TYR A 167 -14.86 30.58 13.93
CA TYR A 167 -13.62 29.83 13.80
C TYR A 167 -12.94 29.58 15.15
N ARG A 168 -13.01 30.58 16.05
CA ARG A 168 -12.42 30.54 17.39
C ARG A 168 -13.43 30.27 18.50
N HIS A 169 -14.68 29.93 18.16
CA HIS A 169 -15.68 29.59 19.15
C HIS A 169 -15.24 28.34 19.92
N GLU A 170 -15.30 28.41 21.25
CA GLU A 170 -14.99 27.30 22.15
C GLU A 170 -16.24 26.43 22.35
N TRP A 171 -16.30 25.32 21.60
CA TRP A 171 -17.40 24.35 21.67
C TRP A 171 -17.23 23.39 22.84
N PHE A 172 -15.98 23.03 23.14
CA PHE A 172 -15.62 22.09 24.20
C PHE A 172 -14.47 22.67 25.02
N PRO A 173 -14.75 23.60 25.95
CA PRO A 173 -13.72 24.18 26.81
C PRO A 173 -12.90 23.11 27.52
N ASP A 174 -11.59 23.32 27.59
CA ASP A 174 -10.60 22.45 28.25
C ASP A 174 -10.48 21.03 27.67
N LEU A 175 -11.14 20.73 26.55
CA LEU A 175 -11.02 19.43 25.92
C LEU A 175 -9.58 19.22 25.44
N THR A 176 -8.98 18.12 25.88
CA THR A 176 -7.67 17.66 25.42
C THR A 176 -7.80 16.24 24.86
N VAL A 177 -7.32 16.01 23.65
CA VAL A 177 -7.25 14.66 23.06
C VAL A 177 -6.03 13.92 23.61
N LEU A 178 -4.90 14.62 23.68
CA LEU A 178 -3.67 14.18 24.32
C LEU A 178 -3.30 15.20 25.38
N SER A 179 -3.02 14.75 26.60
CA SER A 179 -2.83 15.64 27.76
C SER A 179 -1.65 16.61 27.60
N TRP A 180 -0.65 16.26 26.77
CA TRP A 180 0.53 17.08 26.49
C TRP A 180 0.35 18.04 25.31
N ASP A 181 -0.73 17.93 24.54
CA ASP A 181 -0.99 18.81 23.39
C ASP A 181 -1.68 20.12 23.82
N GLY A 182 -2.35 20.14 24.97
CA GLY A 182 -3.14 21.30 25.42
C GLY A 182 -4.56 21.34 24.81
N PRO A 183 -5.33 22.42 25.05
CA PRO A 183 -6.76 22.50 24.70
C PRO A 183 -7.05 22.54 23.19
N GLU A 184 -8.12 21.86 22.78
CA GLU A 184 -8.54 21.65 21.38
C GLU A 184 -10.06 21.85 21.18
N GLY A 185 -10.65 22.78 21.95
CA GLY A 185 -12.10 23.01 22.01
C GLY A 185 -12.72 23.78 20.84
N SER A 186 -11.90 24.33 19.93
CA SER A 186 -12.32 25.13 18.78
C SER A 186 -11.86 24.55 17.44
N ILE A 187 -12.49 25.01 16.34
CA ILE A 187 -12.11 24.63 14.98
C ILE A 187 -10.66 25.01 14.70
N ALA A 188 -10.26 26.22 15.08
CA ALA A 188 -8.89 26.71 14.96
C ALA A 188 -7.89 25.79 15.68
N ALA A 189 -8.15 25.45 16.94
CA ALA A 189 -7.24 24.63 17.74
C ALA A 189 -7.10 23.20 17.18
N CYS A 190 -8.21 22.55 16.78
CA CYS A 190 -8.17 21.23 16.18
C CYS A 190 -7.44 21.20 14.83
N LEU A 191 -7.70 22.17 13.94
CA LEU A 191 -7.02 22.26 12.64
C LEU A 191 -5.53 22.59 12.79
N HIS A 192 -5.19 23.48 13.72
CA HIS A 192 -3.79 23.77 14.06
C HIS A 192 -3.07 22.48 14.49
N ARG A 193 -3.68 21.67 15.36
CA ARG A 193 -3.08 20.41 15.79
C ARG A 193 -2.92 19.40 14.66
N LEU A 194 -3.95 19.24 13.82
CA LEU A 194 -3.92 18.32 12.68
C LEU A 194 -2.71 18.56 11.77
N VAL A 195 -2.30 19.81 11.62
CA VAL A 195 -1.11 20.23 10.85
C VAL A 195 0.16 20.09 11.69
N HIS A 196 0.20 20.68 12.88
CA HIS A 196 1.42 20.76 13.68
C HIS A 196 1.95 19.40 14.12
N THR A 197 1.08 18.46 14.49
CA THR A 197 1.49 17.10 14.85
C THR A 197 2.22 16.40 13.71
N LYS A 198 1.78 16.60 12.45
CA LYS A 198 2.48 16.05 11.28
C LYS A 198 3.82 16.71 11.07
N GLU A 199 3.94 18.02 11.29
CA GLU A 199 5.20 18.76 11.16
C GLU A 199 6.26 18.25 12.15
N VAL A 200 5.86 18.04 13.42
CA VAL A 200 6.74 17.52 14.49
C VAL A 200 7.21 16.09 14.19
N TRP A 201 6.29 15.19 13.85
CA TRP A 201 6.64 13.80 13.57
C TRP A 201 7.46 13.66 12.30
N LEU A 202 7.16 14.45 11.27
CA LEU A 202 7.94 14.45 10.04
C LEU A 202 9.38 14.93 10.29
N ALA A 203 9.56 16.01 11.05
CA ALA A 203 10.89 16.48 11.44
C ALA A 203 11.68 15.38 12.19
N SER A 204 11.01 14.68 13.11
CA SER A 204 11.62 13.57 13.86
C SER A 204 12.03 12.40 12.95
N VAL A 205 11.19 12.02 11.99
CA VAL A 205 11.46 10.93 11.04
C VAL A 205 12.57 11.28 10.05
N GLU A 206 12.64 12.53 9.62
CA GLU A 206 13.64 12.99 8.65
C GLU A 206 14.95 13.48 9.30
N GLY A 207 15.01 13.51 10.64
CA GLY A 207 16.17 14.01 11.38
C GLY A 207 16.38 15.53 11.29
N GLY A 208 15.29 16.28 11.14
CA GLY A 208 15.29 17.75 11.11
C GLY A 208 15.00 18.37 12.48
N ASP A 209 15.13 19.70 12.55
CA ASP A 209 14.82 20.47 13.76
C ASP A 209 13.33 20.45 14.07
N LEU A 210 12.99 20.43 15.37
CA LEU A 210 11.61 20.55 15.82
C LEU A 210 11.02 21.90 15.41
N PRO A 211 9.89 21.92 14.69
CA PRO A 211 9.28 23.15 14.21
C PRO A 211 8.69 23.95 15.38
N ALA A 212 8.88 25.26 15.36
CA ALA A 212 8.11 26.15 16.23
C ALA A 212 6.61 26.11 15.86
N PRO A 213 5.69 26.39 16.80
CA PRO A 213 4.27 26.56 16.48
C PRO A 213 4.09 27.68 15.44
N GLY A 214 3.50 27.35 14.30
CA GLY A 214 3.17 28.33 13.26
C GLY A 214 1.81 29.00 13.47
N GLY A 215 1.49 29.99 12.63
CA GLY A 215 0.19 30.66 12.64
C GLY A 215 -0.99 29.73 12.37
N ASP A 216 -2.13 30.04 12.97
CA ASP A 216 -3.33 29.21 13.02
C ASP A 216 -4.49 29.76 12.20
N THR A 217 -4.29 30.81 11.40
CA THR A 217 -5.34 31.26 10.49
C THR A 217 -5.59 30.22 9.39
N ALA A 218 -6.80 30.15 8.83
CA ALA A 218 -7.12 29.20 7.77
C ALA A 218 -6.18 29.34 6.54
N GLY A 219 -5.74 30.56 6.23
CA GLY A 219 -4.77 30.82 5.16
C GLY A 219 -3.38 30.25 5.47
N GLU A 220 -2.85 30.52 6.66
CA GLU A 220 -1.54 29.99 7.08
C GLU A 220 -1.55 28.47 7.20
N LEU A 221 -2.63 27.90 7.76
CA LEU A 221 -2.81 26.45 7.88
C LEU A 221 -2.87 25.78 6.50
N ARG A 222 -3.53 26.38 5.51
CA ARG A 222 -3.53 25.87 4.13
C ARG A 222 -2.13 25.73 3.57
N GLU A 223 -1.29 26.76 3.73
CA GLU A 223 0.08 26.74 3.22
C GLU A 223 0.97 25.73 3.96
N ARG A 224 0.91 25.73 5.30
CA ARG A 224 1.62 24.78 6.16
C ARG A 224 1.23 23.35 5.83
N HIS A 225 -0.08 23.09 5.77
CA HIS A 225 -0.65 21.79 5.44
C HIS A 225 -0.20 21.31 4.05
N ALA A 226 -0.26 22.16 3.03
CA ALA A 226 0.18 21.79 1.68
C ALA A 226 1.66 21.37 1.63
N ARG A 227 2.54 21.99 2.43
CA ARG A 227 3.96 21.61 2.54
C ARG A 227 4.13 20.28 3.27
N VAL A 228 3.54 20.14 4.45
CA VAL A 228 3.71 18.94 5.27
C VAL A 228 3.03 17.71 4.65
N ALA A 229 1.85 17.87 4.04
CA ALA A 229 1.10 16.78 3.42
C ALA A 229 1.89 16.05 2.33
N ARG A 230 2.55 16.80 1.44
CA ARG A 230 3.37 16.21 0.36
C ARG A 230 4.53 15.38 0.91
N ARG A 231 5.23 15.91 1.91
CA ARG A 231 6.36 15.24 2.55
C ARG A 231 5.89 14.05 3.38
N TRP A 232 4.80 14.20 4.13
CA TRP A 232 4.17 13.13 4.91
C TRP A 232 3.82 11.93 4.03
N VAL A 233 3.11 12.15 2.92
CA VAL A 233 2.80 11.10 1.94
C VAL A 233 4.07 10.45 1.40
N ALA A 234 5.05 11.26 0.97
CA ALA A 234 6.30 10.75 0.42
C ALA A 234 7.11 9.90 1.42
N THR A 235 7.19 10.36 2.67
CA THR A 235 7.90 9.67 3.75
C THR A 235 7.19 8.36 4.11
N THR A 236 5.85 8.35 4.22
CA THR A 236 5.10 7.09 4.45
C THR A 236 5.26 6.09 3.31
N ALA A 237 5.24 6.57 2.06
CA ALA A 237 5.44 5.72 0.89
C ALA A 237 6.87 5.17 0.82
N ASP A 238 7.87 5.94 1.28
CA ASP A 238 9.25 5.48 1.38
C ASP A 238 9.44 4.41 2.46
N ILE A 239 8.83 4.59 3.64
CA ILE A 239 8.84 3.59 4.72
C ILE A 239 8.25 2.28 4.22
N ASP A 240 7.10 2.33 3.53
CA ASP A 240 6.46 1.16 2.95
C ASP A 240 7.35 0.49 1.90
N ARG A 241 7.85 1.27 0.94
CA ARG A 241 8.73 0.80 -0.13
C ARG A 241 9.96 0.06 0.41
N ARG A 242 10.50 0.50 1.55
CA ARG A 242 11.66 -0.12 2.22
C ARG A 242 11.27 -1.30 3.13
N GLY A 243 9.99 -1.53 3.39
CA GLY A 243 9.52 -2.47 4.41
C GLY A 243 9.96 -2.08 5.82
N ALA A 244 10.19 -0.78 6.06
CA ALA A 244 10.83 -0.22 7.26
C ALA A 244 9.83 0.04 8.40
N TRP A 245 8.61 -0.49 8.33
CA TRP A 245 7.56 -0.27 9.34
C TRP A 245 7.98 -0.66 10.76
N GLY A 246 8.89 -1.63 10.88
CA GLY A 246 9.46 -2.10 12.15
C GLY A 246 10.69 -1.32 12.64
N ASP A 247 11.19 -0.35 11.87
CA ASP A 247 12.34 0.48 12.28
C ASP A 247 11.93 1.43 13.41
N ARG A 248 12.92 1.94 14.16
CA ARG A 248 12.69 2.78 15.34
C ARG A 248 13.44 4.09 15.27
N ILE A 249 12.78 5.15 15.76
CA ILE A 249 13.43 6.42 16.12
C ILE A 249 13.59 6.41 17.63
N VAL A 250 14.77 6.78 18.10
CA VAL A 250 15.06 6.90 19.53
C VAL A 250 15.23 8.37 19.85
N ASP A 251 14.34 8.90 20.68
CA ASP A 251 14.55 10.20 21.31
C ASP A 251 15.55 10.01 22.45
N ALA A 252 16.82 10.28 22.14
CA ALA A 252 17.92 10.14 23.07
C ALA A 252 18.01 11.31 24.08
N ILE A 253 17.19 12.35 23.93
CA ILE A 253 17.22 13.57 24.75
C ILE A 253 16.15 13.49 25.86
N CYS A 254 15.11 12.68 25.70
CA CYS A 254 14.17 12.32 26.77
C CYS A 254 14.84 11.52 27.90
N ASP A 255 14.34 11.70 29.13
CA ASP A 255 14.75 10.91 30.31
C ASP A 255 13.53 10.18 30.92
N PRO A 256 13.41 8.85 30.76
CA PRO A 256 14.33 7.96 30.03
C PRO A 256 14.20 8.10 28.50
N PRO A 257 15.21 7.68 27.72
CA PRO A 257 15.13 7.69 26.26
C PRO A 257 13.95 6.87 25.75
N GLU A 258 13.14 7.46 24.87
CA GLU A 258 11.94 6.83 24.33
C GLU A 258 12.17 6.32 22.91
N SER A 259 11.71 5.10 22.62
CA SER A 259 11.90 4.45 21.32
C SER A 259 10.57 4.21 20.61
N PHE A 260 10.34 4.92 19.52
CA PHE A 260 9.11 4.87 18.73
C PHE A 260 9.28 4.04 17.47
N LEU A 261 8.38 3.09 17.23
CA LEU A 261 8.31 2.36 15.96
C LEU A 261 7.76 3.26 14.85
N LEU A 262 8.34 3.24 13.65
CA LEU A 262 7.84 4.03 12.52
C LEU A 262 6.37 3.73 12.21
N GLY A 263 5.97 2.45 12.16
CA GLY A 263 4.56 2.09 12.00
C GLY A 263 3.68 2.54 13.17
N GLY A 264 4.23 2.58 14.39
CA GLY A 264 3.55 3.10 15.57
C GLY A 264 3.28 4.60 15.49
N ILE A 265 4.23 5.37 14.98
CA ILE A 265 4.09 6.82 14.76
C ILE A 265 2.96 7.10 13.75
N ILE A 266 2.96 6.39 12.61
CA ILE A 266 1.92 6.59 11.59
C ILE A 266 0.54 6.21 12.14
N ALA A 267 0.42 5.08 12.85
CA ALA A 267 -0.83 4.67 13.48
C ALA A 267 -1.31 5.69 14.53
N HIS A 268 -0.40 6.22 15.36
CA HIS A 268 -0.69 7.26 16.34
C HIS A 268 -1.25 8.51 15.66
N VAL A 269 -0.56 9.05 14.66
CA VAL A 269 -0.97 10.26 13.94
C VAL A 269 -2.34 10.08 13.29
N LEU A 270 -2.55 8.97 12.56
CA LEU A 270 -3.82 8.70 11.87
C LEU A 270 -5.00 8.55 12.84
N THR A 271 -4.79 7.89 13.98
CA THR A 271 -5.84 7.66 14.99
C THR A 271 -6.37 8.98 15.53
N PHE A 272 -5.49 9.82 16.06
CA PHE A 272 -5.91 11.09 16.65
C PHE A 272 -6.32 12.12 15.60
N ALA A 273 -5.75 12.06 14.39
CA ALA A 273 -6.20 12.89 13.29
C ALA A 273 -7.63 12.55 12.85
N GLY A 274 -8.00 11.27 12.77
CA GLY A 274 -9.37 10.84 12.46
C GLY A 274 -10.39 11.41 13.45
N HIS A 275 -10.08 11.34 14.75
CA HIS A 275 -10.92 11.92 15.80
C HIS A 275 -11.08 13.44 15.65
N ARG A 276 -9.96 14.17 15.51
CA ARG A 276 -9.97 15.63 15.36
C ARG A 276 -10.69 16.09 14.10
N ARG A 277 -10.60 15.35 12.99
CA ARG A 277 -11.37 15.66 11.77
C ARG A 277 -12.88 15.52 11.97
N GLN A 278 -13.33 14.49 12.69
CA GLN A 278 -14.76 14.33 13.00
C GLN A 278 -15.26 15.43 13.95
N MET A 279 -14.48 15.79 14.96
CA MET A 279 -14.76 16.93 15.81
C MET A 279 -14.94 18.23 15.01
N VAL A 280 -13.99 18.55 14.14
CA VAL A 280 -14.05 19.75 13.27
C VAL A 280 -15.31 19.72 12.40
N ARG A 281 -15.68 18.56 11.83
CA ARG A 281 -16.94 18.43 11.06
C ARG A 281 -18.17 18.77 11.89
N HIS A 282 -18.25 18.27 13.12
CA HIS A 282 -19.41 18.54 13.98
C HIS A 282 -19.53 20.03 14.28
N MET A 283 -18.42 20.70 14.61
CA MET A 283 -18.40 22.15 14.84
C MET A 283 -18.75 22.93 13.55
N LEU A 284 -18.16 22.52 12.41
CA LEU A 284 -18.43 23.11 11.10
C LEU A 284 -19.91 23.01 10.70
N ARG A 285 -20.56 21.87 10.93
CA ARG A 285 -22.01 21.69 10.67
C ARG A 285 -22.85 22.57 11.58
N ALA A 286 -22.45 22.72 12.84
CA ALA A 286 -23.13 23.59 13.77
C ALA A 286 -22.98 25.09 13.41
N CYS A 287 -21.91 25.47 12.70
CA CYS A 287 -21.78 26.77 12.05
C CYS A 287 -22.59 26.91 10.75
N GLY A 288 -23.35 25.89 10.33
CA GLY A 288 -24.15 25.90 9.10
C GLY A 288 -23.39 25.55 7.82
N SER A 289 -22.15 25.05 7.91
CA SER A 289 -21.41 24.60 6.72
C SER A 289 -21.88 23.21 6.25
N GLY A 290 -21.80 22.97 4.94
CA GLY A 290 -22.16 21.69 4.31
C GLY A 290 -21.12 20.58 4.46
N ALA A 291 -20.45 20.48 5.61
CA ALA A 291 -19.39 19.48 5.80
C ALA A 291 -19.95 18.04 5.71
N GLY A 292 -19.49 17.27 4.72
CA GLY A 292 -19.83 15.85 4.56
C GLY A 292 -19.25 14.96 5.67
N HIS A 293 -19.50 13.64 5.61
CA HIS A 293 -19.10 12.70 6.67
C HIS A 293 -17.57 12.49 6.74
N GLY A 294 -16.84 12.77 5.66
CA GLY A 294 -15.42 12.43 5.55
C GLY A 294 -15.22 10.92 5.56
N ASP A 295 -16.12 10.19 4.90
CA ASP A 295 -16.00 8.75 4.75
C ASP A 295 -14.91 8.45 3.69
N PRO A 296 -13.86 7.69 4.04
CA PRO A 296 -12.86 7.24 3.08
C PRO A 296 -13.46 6.49 1.87
N LEU A 297 -14.62 5.84 2.00
CA LEU A 297 -15.30 5.19 0.89
C LEU A 297 -15.86 6.20 -0.11
N GLU A 298 -16.62 7.20 0.36
CA GLU A 298 -17.13 8.30 -0.47
C GLU A 298 -15.98 9.04 -1.16
N TRP A 299 -14.95 9.39 -0.40
CA TRP A 299 -13.74 10.04 -0.91
C TRP A 299 -13.04 9.21 -2.01
N LEU A 300 -12.92 7.90 -1.84
CA LEU A 300 -12.28 7.03 -2.82
C LEU A 300 -13.12 6.90 -4.09
N GLN A 301 -14.45 6.91 -3.98
CA GLN A 301 -15.37 6.90 -5.12
C GLN A 301 -15.24 8.20 -5.94
N ASP A 302 -15.19 9.34 -5.26
CA ASP A 302 -15.01 10.66 -5.89
C ASP A 302 -13.69 10.75 -6.66
N ARG A 303 -12.59 10.29 -6.05
CA ARG A 303 -11.26 10.26 -6.69
C ARG A 303 -11.20 9.43 -7.97
N ASN A 304 -12.00 8.37 -8.04
CA ASN A 304 -12.01 7.44 -9.19
C ASN A 304 -13.00 7.85 -10.30
N GLY A 305 -13.57 9.06 -10.24
CA GLY A 305 -14.44 9.59 -11.30
C GLY A 305 -15.93 9.24 -11.13
N GLY A 306 -16.34 8.80 -9.93
CA GLY A 306 -17.74 8.56 -9.62
C GLY A 306 -18.52 9.86 -9.44
N ARG A 307 -19.00 10.47 -10.52
CA ARG A 307 -20.28 11.20 -10.44
C ARG A 307 -21.37 10.16 -10.18
N GLY A 308 -21.61 9.90 -8.91
CA GLY A 308 -22.71 9.09 -8.40
C GLY A 308 -23.41 9.81 -7.25
N GLY A 309 -23.54 11.13 -7.33
CA GLY A 309 -24.43 11.84 -6.43
C GLY A 309 -25.87 11.40 -6.71
N THR A 310 -26.58 10.93 -5.69
CA THR A 310 -27.94 11.37 -5.32
C THR A 310 -28.47 10.54 -4.14
N PRO A 311 -29.41 11.06 -3.34
CA PRO A 311 -29.58 12.40 -2.77
C PRO A 311 -29.32 12.44 -1.26
#